data_AF-X1F112-F1
#
_entry.id   AF-X1F112-F1
#
_cell.length_a   1.000
_cell.length_b   1.000
_cell.length_c   1.000
_cell.angle_alpha   90.00
_cell.angle_beta   90.00
_cell.angle_gamma   90.00
#
_symmetry.space_group_name_H-M   'P 1'
#
loop_
_entity.id
_entity.type
_entity.pdbx_description
1 polymer ?
#
loop_
_entity_poly.entity_id
_entity_poly.type
_entity_poly.pdbx_seq_one_letter_code
_entity_poly.pdbx_strand_id
1 'polypeptide(L)'
;MIFMIEYIIIAILQGLFEWLPISSSGQVMIVSVNFFGIPPEQAFSLSIWMHLGTTLAVLIKLRKDYIQIIKSILPRKFEVDGSDIKKRNWLIYATIGTAITAIPLYFLFKFVIIEGFDATQGDMLTLLISGLLIITGIMLLTFRRKFGKKTLNTISNREIFKDSSISGLIQGIA
;
A
#
# COMPACT_ATOMS: atom_id res chain seq x y z
N MET A 1 26.37 -8.73 17.91
CA MET A 1 26.83 -7.58 17.09
C MET A 1 26.49 -7.74 15.59
N ILE A 2 26.14 -8.96 15.13
CA ILE A 2 25.66 -9.31 13.77
C ILE A 2 24.13 -9.09 13.66
N PHE A 3 23.64 -7.94 14.12
CA PHE A 3 22.20 -7.59 13.96
C PHE A 3 22.02 -6.33 13.10
N MET A 4 22.98 -5.41 13.11
CA MET A 4 22.75 -4.08 12.53
C MET A 4 22.91 -4.05 11.02
N ILE A 5 23.75 -4.90 10.43
CA ILE A 5 24.00 -4.92 8.98
C ILE A 5 22.80 -5.54 8.25
N GLU A 6 22.25 -6.61 8.80
CA GLU A 6 21.07 -7.32 8.31
C GLU A 6 19.88 -6.36 8.22
N TYR A 7 19.59 -5.63 9.30
CA TYR A 7 18.51 -4.64 9.31
C TYR A 7 18.75 -3.46 8.35
N ILE A 8 20.00 -3.03 8.16
CA ILE A 8 20.32 -2.00 7.16
C ILE A 8 20.03 -2.52 5.75
N ILE A 9 20.46 -3.73 5.43
CA ILE A 9 20.19 -4.36 4.12
C ILE A 9 18.69 -4.51 3.91
N ILE A 10 17.96 -5.02 4.90
CA ILE A 10 16.50 -5.16 4.86
C ILE A 10 15.82 -3.80 4.65
N ALA A 11 16.26 -2.75 5.34
CA ALA A 11 15.70 -1.40 5.18
C ALA A 11 15.96 -0.82 3.78
N ILE A 12 17.15 -1.04 3.22
CA ILE A 12 17.47 -0.66 1.82
C ILE A 12 16.54 -1.41 0.86
N LEU A 13 16.38 -2.71 1.05
CA LEU A 13 15.51 -3.55 0.22
C LEU A 13 14.04 -3.11 0.33
N GLN A 14 13.51 -2.85 1.52
CA GLN A 14 12.17 -2.26 1.67
C GLN A 14 12.06 -0.95 0.87
N GLY A 15 13.05 -0.07 1.02
CA GLY A 15 13.08 1.22 0.33
C GLY A 15 13.11 1.09 -1.19
N LEU A 16 13.57 -0.03 -1.74
CA LEU A 16 13.50 -0.34 -3.17
C LEU A 16 12.17 -1.00 -3.54
N PHE A 17 11.73 -1.98 -2.76
CA PHE A 17 10.58 -2.83 -3.07
C PHE A 17 9.24 -2.13 -2.90
N GLU A 18 9.13 -1.15 -2.00
CA GLU A 18 7.87 -0.43 -1.76
C GLU A 18 7.30 0.24 -3.02
N TRP A 19 8.18 0.72 -3.90
CA TRP A 19 7.77 1.41 -5.13
C TRP A 19 7.50 0.45 -6.28
N LEU A 20 7.67 -0.85 -6.05
CA LEU A 20 7.47 -1.90 -7.03
C LEU A 20 6.22 -2.71 -6.67
N PRO A 21 5.37 -3.06 -7.65
CA PRO A 21 4.17 -3.86 -7.42
C PRO A 21 4.50 -5.36 -7.25
N ILE A 22 5.31 -5.69 -6.23
CA ILE A 22 5.84 -7.05 -5.97
C ILE A 22 5.65 -7.53 -4.52
N SER A 23 4.82 -6.82 -3.73
CA SER A 23 4.62 -7.02 -2.29
C SER A 23 5.90 -6.87 -1.46
N SER A 24 6.23 -5.64 -1.07
CA SER A 24 7.41 -5.32 -0.27
C SER A 24 7.48 -6.11 1.03
N SER A 25 6.35 -6.23 1.76
CA SER A 25 6.24 -7.04 2.98
C SER A 25 6.65 -8.49 2.79
N GLY A 26 6.21 -9.12 1.68
CA GLY A 26 6.56 -10.50 1.36
C GLY A 26 8.05 -10.66 1.06
N GLN A 27 8.63 -9.73 0.30
CA GLN A 27 10.07 -9.74 0.01
C GLN A 27 10.91 -9.55 1.27
N VAL A 28 10.54 -8.61 2.15
CA VAL A 28 11.20 -8.41 3.44
C VAL A 28 11.13 -9.66 4.30
N MET A 29 9.97 -10.33 4.35
CA MET A 29 9.81 -11.56 5.12
C MET A 29 10.72 -12.68 4.59
N ILE A 30 10.74 -12.90 3.27
CA ILE A 30 11.60 -13.91 2.62
C ILE A 30 13.07 -13.63 2.92
N VAL A 31 13.52 -12.38 2.76
CA VAL A 31 14.92 -12.02 3.02
C VAL A 31 15.27 -12.21 4.51
N SER A 32 14.40 -11.73 5.40
CA SER A 32 14.60 -11.81 6.85
C SER A 32 14.71 -13.26 7.32
N VAL A 33 13.79 -14.13 6.90
CA VAL A 33 13.73 -15.52 7.36
C VAL A 33 14.79 -16.38 6.65
N ASN A 34 14.84 -16.35 5.31
CA ASN A 34 15.63 -17.32 4.55
C ASN A 34 17.10 -16.93 4.39
N PHE A 35 17.44 -15.64 4.41
CA PHE A 35 18.82 -15.18 4.24
C PHE A 35 19.48 -14.81 5.57
N PHE A 36 18.72 -14.25 6.52
CA PHE A 36 19.26 -13.78 7.79
C PHE A 36 18.82 -14.60 9.01
N GLY A 37 17.95 -15.61 8.83
CA GLY A 37 17.51 -16.50 9.92
C GLY A 37 16.68 -15.79 11.00
N ILE A 38 16.11 -14.63 10.70
CA ILE A 38 15.26 -13.88 11.64
C ILE A 38 13.98 -14.69 11.87
N PRO A 39 13.56 -14.93 13.13
CA PRO A 39 12.33 -15.67 13.42
C PRO A 39 11.12 -15.08 12.69
N PRO A 40 10.20 -15.90 12.14
CA PRO A 40 9.07 -15.41 11.34
C PRO A 40 8.22 -14.33 12.02
N GLU A 41 7.97 -14.43 13.32
CA GLU A 41 7.22 -13.44 14.11
C GLU A 41 7.94 -12.08 14.16
N GLN A 42 9.27 -12.10 14.30
CA GLN A 42 10.09 -10.90 14.29
C GLN A 42 10.19 -10.32 12.87
N ALA A 43 10.34 -11.17 11.86
CA ALA A 43 10.36 -10.76 10.45
C ALA A 43 9.03 -10.13 10.01
N PHE A 44 7.90 -10.67 10.47
CA PHE A 44 6.57 -10.09 10.24
C PHE A 44 6.43 -8.72 10.91
N SER A 45 6.85 -8.62 12.17
CA SER A 45 6.84 -7.33 12.87
C SER A 45 7.73 -6.31 12.15
N LEU A 46 8.92 -6.73 11.74
CA LEU A 46 9.87 -5.91 11.00
C LEU A 46 9.29 -5.41 9.68
N SER A 47 8.65 -6.27 8.89
CA SER A 47 8.07 -5.88 7.60
C SER A 47 7.02 -4.78 7.77
N ILE A 48 6.21 -4.83 8.82
CA ILE A 48 5.24 -3.77 9.16
C ILE A 48 5.97 -2.47 9.52
N TRP A 49 6.90 -2.51 10.47
CA TRP A 49 7.58 -1.31 10.97
C TRP A 49 8.38 -0.58 9.88
N MET A 50 8.93 -1.30 8.90
CA MET A 50 9.69 -0.73 7.80
C MET A 50 8.86 0.21 6.90
N HIS A 51 7.53 0.07 6.88
CA HIS A 51 6.64 0.99 6.15
C HIS A 51 6.66 2.41 6.72
N LEU A 52 7.05 2.61 7.98
CA LEU A 52 7.20 3.96 8.53
C LEU A 52 8.29 4.74 7.79
N GLY A 53 9.39 4.08 7.44
CA GLY A 53 10.49 4.70 6.70
C GLY A 53 10.05 5.16 5.30
N THR A 54 9.35 4.31 4.57
CA THR A 54 8.85 4.63 3.22
C THR A 54 7.71 5.66 3.26
N THR A 55 6.85 5.59 4.27
CA THR A 55 5.81 6.60 4.54
C THR A 55 6.44 7.97 4.79
N LEU A 56 7.45 8.05 5.66
CA LEU A 56 8.19 9.29 5.88
C LEU A 56 8.86 9.80 4.61
N ALA A 57 9.44 8.90 3.80
CA ALA A 57 10.06 9.27 2.54
C ALA A 57 9.07 9.93 1.58
N VAL A 58 7.86 9.37 1.40
CA VAL A 58 6.83 9.97 0.53
C VAL A 58 6.29 11.29 1.10
N LEU A 59 6.07 11.37 2.42
CA LEU A 59 5.63 12.59 3.08
C LEU A 59 6.64 13.73 2.92
N ILE A 60 7.94 13.46 3.05
CA ILE A 60 9.00 14.45 2.84
C ILE A 60 9.10 14.84 1.36
N LYS A 61 9.06 13.86 0.45
CA LYS A 61 9.18 14.10 -0.99
C LYS A 61 8.02 14.93 -1.53
N LEU A 62 6.80 14.63 -1.11
CA LEU A 62 5.55 15.28 -1.53
C LEU A 62 5.03 16.29 -0.50
N ARG A 63 5.88 16.76 0.41
CA ARG A 63 5.48 17.66 1.52
C ARG A 63 4.68 18.88 1.06
N LYS A 64 5.03 19.46 -0.09
CA LYS A 64 4.33 20.62 -0.65
C LYS A 64 2.90 20.25 -1.07
N ASP A 65 2.71 19.13 -1.76
CA ASP A 65 1.39 18.64 -2.16
C ASP A 65 0.53 18.31 -0.96
N TYR A 66 1.08 17.61 0.05
CA TYR A 66 0.35 17.31 1.29
C TYR A 66 -0.08 18.58 2.03
N ILE A 67 0.80 19.58 2.15
CA ILE A 67 0.46 20.87 2.76
C ILE A 67 -0.70 21.54 2.01
N GLN A 68 -0.69 21.53 0.67
CA GLN A 68 -1.78 22.13 -0.11
C GLN A 68 -3.08 21.34 0.01
N ILE A 69 -3.02 20.01 0.03
CA ILE A 69 -4.19 19.15 0.31
C ILE A 69 -4.78 19.50 1.68
N ILE A 70 -3.97 19.64 2.72
CA ILE A 70 -4.43 20.01 4.07
C ILE A 70 -5.07 21.41 4.07
N LYS A 71 -4.40 22.41 3.48
CA LYS A 71 -4.95 23.77 3.36
C LYS A 71 -6.26 23.80 2.61
N SER A 72 -6.40 22.94 1.59
CA SER A 72 -7.61 22.87 0.77
C SER A 72 -8.83 22.35 1.55
N ILE A 73 -8.68 21.82 2.76
CA ILE A 73 -9.81 21.53 3.67
C ILE A 73 -10.56 22.82 4.03
N LEU A 74 -9.85 23.94 4.14
CA LEU A 74 -10.39 25.28 4.43
C LEU A 74 -10.06 26.26 3.30
N PRO A 75 -10.62 26.07 2.09
CA PRO A 75 -10.21 26.80 0.89
C PRO A 75 -10.56 28.30 0.95
N ARG A 76 -11.46 28.70 1.86
CA ARG A 76 -11.78 30.13 2.10
C ARG A 76 -10.73 30.86 2.94
N LYS A 77 -9.85 30.13 3.63
CA LYS A 77 -8.82 30.69 4.52
C LYS A 77 -7.42 30.68 3.93
N PHE A 78 -7.19 29.84 2.92
CA PHE A 78 -5.88 29.63 2.33
C PHE A 78 -5.93 29.78 0.81
N GLU A 79 -4.85 30.28 0.23
CA GLU A 79 -4.67 30.30 -1.22
C GLU A 79 -4.44 28.86 -1.71
N VAL A 80 -5.45 28.30 -2.35
CA VAL A 80 -5.47 26.95 -2.93
C VAL A 80 -6.13 26.99 -4.28
N ASP A 81 -5.66 26.16 -5.21
CA ASP A 81 -6.21 26.11 -6.56
C ASP A 81 -7.25 24.98 -6.73
N GLY A 82 -7.89 24.94 -7.90
CA GLY A 82 -8.85 23.87 -8.22
C GLY A 82 -8.23 22.47 -8.26
N SER A 83 -6.94 22.36 -8.58
CA SER A 83 -6.22 21.09 -8.62
C SER A 83 -5.97 20.53 -7.21
N ASP A 84 -5.70 21.39 -6.23
CA ASP A 84 -5.54 21.02 -4.82
C ASP A 84 -6.84 20.46 -4.26
N ILE A 85 -7.98 21.09 -4.58
CA ILE A 85 -9.31 20.62 -4.23
C ILE A 85 -9.59 19.24 -4.83
N LYS A 86 -9.18 19.02 -6.09
CA LYS A 86 -9.30 17.72 -6.77
C LYS A 86 -8.43 16.65 -6.11
N LYS A 87 -7.17 16.94 -5.78
CA LYS A 87 -6.26 16.04 -5.05
C LYS A 87 -6.83 15.67 -3.68
N ARG A 88 -7.35 16.65 -2.93
CA ARG A 88 -8.02 16.44 -1.64
C ARG A 88 -9.21 15.50 -1.78
N ASN A 89 -10.10 15.77 -2.73
CA ASN A 89 -11.28 14.94 -2.95
C ASN A 89 -10.88 13.51 -3.34
N TRP A 90 -9.90 13.35 -4.23
CA TRP A 90 -9.35 12.04 -4.59
C TRP A 90 -8.88 11.28 -3.35
N LEU A 91 -8.07 11.92 -2.51
CA LEU A 91 -7.53 11.30 -1.29
C LEU A 91 -8.66 10.89 -0.34
N ILE A 92 -9.64 11.77 -0.09
CA ILE A 92 -10.78 11.47 0.79
C ILE A 92 -11.59 10.28 0.28
N TYR A 93 -12.02 10.32 -0.98
CA TYR A 93 -12.87 9.26 -1.55
C TYR A 93 -12.14 7.93 -1.66
N ALA A 94 -10.86 7.94 -2.05
CA ALA A 94 -10.04 6.73 -2.05
C ALA A 94 -9.90 6.16 -0.64
N THR A 95 -9.62 7.00 0.37
CA THR A 95 -9.47 6.55 1.77
C THR A 95 -10.76 5.94 2.31
N ILE A 96 -11.91 6.55 2.02
CA ILE A 96 -13.22 6.02 2.39
C ILE A 96 -13.47 4.68 1.68
N GLY A 97 -13.20 4.60 0.38
CA GLY A 97 -13.32 3.35 -0.38
C GLY A 97 -12.44 2.22 0.18
N THR A 98 -11.20 2.55 0.55
CA THR A 98 -10.29 1.62 1.21
C THR A 98 -10.85 1.15 2.55
N ALA A 99 -11.38 2.05 3.38
CA ALA A 99 -11.99 1.67 4.64
C ALA A 99 -13.22 0.74 4.46
N ILE A 100 -14.06 1.02 3.45
CA ILE A 100 -15.25 0.21 3.14
C ILE A 100 -14.89 -1.25 2.83
N THR A 101 -13.73 -1.51 2.23
CA THR A 101 -13.30 -2.85 1.83
C THR A 101 -12.35 -3.49 2.83
N ALA A 102 -11.35 -2.75 3.29
CA ALA A 102 -10.34 -3.23 4.22
C ALA A 102 -10.91 -3.57 5.60
N ILE A 103 -11.85 -2.79 6.14
CA ILE A 103 -12.38 -3.04 7.49
C ILE A 103 -13.16 -4.36 7.55
N PRO A 104 -14.15 -4.63 6.68
CA PRO A 104 -14.82 -5.93 6.66
C PRO A 104 -13.87 -7.08 6.35
N LEU A 105 -12.93 -6.88 5.42
CA LEU A 105 -11.95 -7.91 5.05
C LEU A 105 -11.03 -8.25 6.22
N TYR A 106 -10.59 -7.27 7.00
CA TYR A 106 -9.83 -7.49 8.23
C TYR A 106 -10.59 -8.35 9.24
N PHE A 107 -11.87 -8.03 9.50
CA PHE A 107 -12.67 -8.82 10.43
C PHE A 107 -12.94 -10.24 9.90
N LEU A 108 -13.20 -10.38 8.60
CA LEU A 108 -13.35 -11.68 7.95
C LEU A 108 -12.06 -12.50 8.07
N PHE A 109 -10.91 -11.89 7.77
CA PHE A 109 -9.61 -12.55 7.88
C PHE A 109 -9.30 -12.94 9.32
N LYS A 110 -9.56 -12.05 10.28
CA LYS A 110 -9.41 -12.37 11.71
C LYS A 110 -10.28 -13.56 12.12
N PHE A 111 -11.55 -13.55 11.77
CA PHE A 111 -12.48 -14.62 12.11
C PHE A 111 -12.11 -15.96 11.44
N VAL A 112 -11.80 -15.94 10.14
CA VAL A 112 -11.49 -17.16 9.38
C VAL A 112 -10.11 -17.69 9.74
N ILE A 113 -9.08 -16.85 9.73
CA ILE A 113 -7.68 -17.27 9.82
C ILE A 113 -7.17 -17.33 11.26
N ILE A 114 -7.51 -16.37 12.12
CA ILE A 114 -6.92 -16.32 13.47
C ILE A 114 -7.70 -17.23 14.43
N GLU A 115 -9.02 -17.30 14.28
CA GLU A 115 -9.87 -18.11 15.17
C GLU A 115 -10.16 -19.52 14.61
N GLY A 116 -9.92 -19.74 13.31
CA GLY A 116 -10.27 -20.99 12.62
C GLY A 116 -9.12 -21.83 12.06
N PHE A 117 -7.86 -21.35 12.06
CA PHE A 117 -6.73 -22.07 11.43
C PHE A 117 -5.71 -22.59 12.46
N ASP A 118 -5.31 -23.85 12.29
CA ASP A 118 -4.17 -24.47 12.97
C ASP A 118 -2.87 -24.37 12.14
N ALA A 119 -1.72 -24.65 12.77
CA ALA A 119 -0.37 -24.52 12.20
C ALA A 119 -0.14 -25.23 10.84
N THR A 120 -0.90 -26.30 10.54
CA THR A 120 -0.85 -27.02 9.25
C THR A 120 -1.39 -26.21 8.07
N GLN A 121 -2.09 -25.10 8.33
CA GLN A 121 -2.74 -24.29 7.31
C GLN A 121 -1.91 -23.04 6.91
N GLY A 122 -0.77 -22.81 7.58
CA GLY A 122 0.19 -21.75 7.21
C GLY A 122 0.79 -21.93 5.81
N ASP A 123 1.00 -23.18 5.40
CA ASP A 123 1.46 -23.51 4.04
C ASP A 123 0.40 -23.14 2.99
N MET A 124 -0.88 -23.37 3.29
CA MET A 124 -1.99 -23.00 2.42
C MET A 124 -2.11 -21.49 2.25
N LEU A 125 -1.92 -20.72 3.33
CA LEU A 125 -1.88 -19.26 3.28
C LEU A 125 -0.69 -18.77 2.44
N THR A 126 0.48 -19.40 2.59
CA THR A 126 1.67 -19.08 1.80
C THR A 126 1.46 -19.37 0.31
N LEU A 127 0.81 -20.49 -0.03
CA LEU A 127 0.41 -20.82 -1.41
C LEU A 127 -0.58 -19.80 -1.97
N LEU A 128 -1.56 -19.36 -1.18
CA LEU A 128 -2.51 -18.33 -1.58
C LEU A 128 -1.81 -17.02 -1.91
N ILE A 129 -0.92 -16.54 -1.02
CA ILE A 129 -0.13 -15.32 -1.24
C ILE A 129 0.73 -15.46 -2.50
N SER A 130 1.36 -16.62 -2.70
CA SER A 130 2.17 -16.91 -3.90
C SER A 130 1.33 -16.85 -5.17
N GLY A 131 0.11 -17.40 -5.15
CA GLY A 131 -0.84 -17.30 -6.26
C GLY A 131 -1.24 -15.86 -6.58
N LEU A 132 -1.53 -15.06 -5.55
CA LEU A 132 -1.85 -13.64 -5.70
C LEU A 132 -0.68 -12.87 -6.35
N LEU A 133 0.56 -13.14 -5.95
CA LEU A 133 1.76 -12.51 -6.55
C LEU A 133 1.93 -12.86 -8.02
N ILE A 134 1.68 -14.12 -8.40
CA ILE A 134 1.71 -14.54 -9.82
C ILE A 134 0.64 -13.78 -10.61
N ILE A 135 -0.58 -13.67 -10.08
CA ILE A 135 -1.67 -12.92 -10.70
C ILE A 135 -1.26 -11.45 -10.87
N THR A 136 -0.70 -10.82 -9.84
CA THR A 136 -0.17 -9.45 -9.92
C THR A 136 0.87 -9.32 -11.03
N GLY A 137 1.82 -10.26 -11.12
CA GLY A 137 2.83 -10.31 -12.18
C GLY A 137 2.23 -10.41 -13.59
N ILE A 138 1.24 -11.29 -13.79
CA ILE A 138 0.53 -11.45 -15.07
C ILE A 138 -0.23 -10.18 -15.43
N MET A 139 -0.91 -9.54 -14.46
CA MET A 139 -1.59 -8.27 -14.68
C MET A 139 -0.61 -7.20 -15.15
N LEU A 140 0.53 -7.05 -14.46
CA LEU A 140 1.55 -6.07 -14.84
C LEU A 140 2.06 -6.30 -16.27
N LEU A 141 2.36 -7.55 -16.65
CA LEU A 141 2.80 -7.88 -18.01
C LEU A 141 1.75 -7.55 -19.08
N THR A 142 0.46 -7.77 -18.75
CA THR A 142 -0.67 -7.54 -19.65
C THR A 142 -0.97 -6.04 -19.82
N PHE A 143 -0.84 -5.26 -18.74
CA PHE A 143 -1.19 -3.84 -18.72
C PHE A 143 -0.01 -2.89 -18.97
N ARG A 144 1.25 -3.36 -19.02
CA ARG A 144 2.46 -2.52 -19.16
C ARG A 144 2.48 -1.54 -20.33
N ARG A 145 1.69 -1.77 -21.39
CA ARG A 145 1.60 -0.89 -22.59
C ARG A 145 0.30 -0.10 -22.67
N LYS A 146 -0.59 -0.21 -21.68
CA LYS A 146 -1.89 0.45 -21.66
C LYS A 146 -1.83 1.65 -20.72
N PHE A 147 -1.51 2.82 -21.27
CA PHE A 147 -1.52 4.08 -20.51
C PHE A 147 -2.83 4.84 -20.76
N GLY A 148 -3.47 5.27 -19.67
CA GLY A 148 -4.61 6.17 -19.72
C GLY A 148 -4.17 7.58 -20.15
N LYS A 149 -5.03 8.29 -20.89
CA LYS A 149 -4.81 9.69 -21.29
C LYS A 149 -5.37 10.70 -20.28
N LYS A 150 -6.10 10.24 -19.25
CA LYS A 150 -6.76 11.08 -18.26
C LYS A 150 -5.78 11.57 -17.21
N THR A 151 -5.83 12.87 -16.93
CA THR A 151 -5.10 13.51 -15.82
C THR A 151 -6.08 14.21 -14.87
N LEU A 152 -5.65 14.50 -13.63
CA LEU A 152 -6.48 15.22 -12.64
C LEU A 152 -7.02 16.55 -13.17
N ASN A 153 -6.26 17.24 -14.02
CA ASN A 153 -6.67 18.52 -14.59
C ASN A 153 -7.75 18.35 -15.67
N THR A 154 -7.76 17.24 -16.40
CA THR A 154 -8.70 16.98 -17.50
C THR A 154 -10.02 16.36 -17.07
N ILE A 155 -10.07 15.70 -15.92
CA ILE A 155 -11.27 14.96 -15.46
C ILE A 155 -12.23 15.86 -14.67
N SER A 156 -13.52 15.56 -14.80
CA SER A 156 -14.61 16.22 -14.09
C SER A 156 -14.70 15.78 -12.61
N ASN A 157 -15.39 16.55 -11.78
CA ASN A 157 -15.61 16.19 -10.37
C ASN A 157 -16.36 14.86 -10.19
N ARG A 158 -17.27 14.54 -11.12
CA ARG A 158 -18.00 13.27 -11.14
C ARG A 158 -17.06 12.09 -11.42
N GLU A 159 -16.12 12.27 -12.36
CA GLU A 159 -15.10 11.27 -12.65
C GLU A 159 -14.12 11.11 -11.49
N ILE A 160 -13.72 12.20 -10.82
CA ILE A 160 -12.90 12.12 -9.61
C ILE A 160 -13.59 11.24 -8.58
N PHE A 161 -14.85 11.53 -8.25
CA PHE A 161 -15.60 10.73 -7.30
C PHE A 161 -15.63 9.24 -7.68
N LYS A 162 -15.98 8.94 -8.94
CA LYS A 162 -16.08 7.56 -9.43
C LYS A 162 -14.72 6.85 -9.39
N ASP A 163 -13.71 7.42 -10.02
CA ASP A 163 -12.42 6.76 -10.25
C ASP A 163 -11.63 6.62 -8.94
N SER A 164 -11.67 7.63 -8.05
CA SER A 164 -11.04 7.53 -6.73
C SER A 164 -11.75 6.55 -5.80
N SER A 165 -13.09 6.49 -5.82
CA SER A 165 -13.83 5.50 -5.01
C SER A 165 -13.54 4.08 -5.47
N ILE A 166 -13.53 3.82 -6.79
CA ILE A 166 -13.16 2.51 -7.35
C ILE A 166 -11.72 2.16 -6.99
N SER A 167 -10.80 3.12 -7.12
CA SER A 167 -9.39 2.91 -6.74
C SER A 167 -9.27 2.57 -5.26
N GLY A 168 -10.00 3.28 -4.38
CA GLY A 168 -10.04 3.03 -2.95
C GLY A 168 -10.57 1.65 -2.60
N LEU A 169 -11.71 1.24 -3.19
CA LEU A 169 -12.31 -0.08 -2.97
C LEU A 169 -11.36 -1.21 -3.40
N ILE A 170 -10.67 -1.06 -4.53
CA ILE A 170 -9.68 -2.05 -4.97
C ILE A 170 -8.46 -2.03 -4.05
N GLN A 171 -8.01 -0.84 -3.63
CA GLN A 171 -6.86 -0.68 -2.73
C GLN A 171 -7.09 -1.33 -1.36
N GLY A 172 -8.32 -1.38 -0.85
CA GLY A 172 -8.58 -2.04 0.45
C GLY A 172 -8.51 -3.58 0.41
N ILE A 173 -8.27 -4.17 -0.75
CA ILE A 173 -7.96 -5.61 -0.89
C ILE A 173 -6.44 -5.86 -0.72
N ALA A 174 -5.62 -4.81 -0.86
CA ALA A 174 -4.15 -4.89 -0.78
C ALA A 174 -3.63 -4.99 0.65
#